data_AF-P73210-F1
#
_entry.id   AF-P73210-F1
#
_cell.length_a   1.000
_cell.length_b   1.000
_cell.length_c   1.000
_cell.angle_alpha   90.00
_cell.angle_beta   90.00
_cell.angle_gamma   90.00
#
_symmetry.space_group_name_H-M   'P 1'
#
loop_
_entity.id
_entity.type
_entity.pdbx_description
1 polymer ?
#
loop_
_entity_poly.entity_id
_entity_poly.type
_entity_poly.pdbx_seq_one_letter_code
_entity_poly.pdbx_strand_id
1 'polypeptide(L)'
;MVTKFSFPGSSHQDISCQYRGRLNGGESQYTYVLQHSQLGRVEGEGWLSNHAIVQRYWVLGDRQRQSGFETFYRFNDRRYYLASGMLTGHSLTSTMEATLERQG
;
A
#
# COMPACT_ATOMS: atom_id res chain seq x y z
N MET A 1 -11.15 2.84 0.46
CA MET A 1 -10.66 2.04 -0.68
C MET A 1 -10.36 0.64 -0.18
N VAL A 2 -10.56 -0.39 -0.99
CA VAL A 2 -10.18 -1.77 -0.67
C VAL A 2 -9.23 -2.27 -1.75
N THR A 3 -8.11 -2.86 -1.35
CA THR A 3 -7.17 -3.55 -2.23
C THR A 3 -7.09 -5.01 -1.80
N LYS A 4 -7.09 -5.93 -2.76
CA LYS A 4 -6.89 -7.35 -2.53
C LYS A 4 -5.73 -7.84 -3.40
N PHE A 5 -4.72 -8.43 -2.77
CA PHE A 5 -3.68 -9.18 -3.47
C PHE A 5 -4.07 -10.65 -3.46
N SER A 6 -4.16 -11.22 -4.65
CA SER A 6 -4.35 -12.64 -4.84
C SER A 6 -3.07 -13.22 -5.44
N PHE A 7 -2.70 -14.43 -5.02
CA PHE A 7 -1.47 -15.09 -5.47
C PHE A 7 -1.79 -16.42 -6.18
N PRO A 8 -2.23 -16.39 -7.45
CA PRO A 8 -2.64 -17.58 -8.18
C PRO A 8 -1.50 -18.60 -8.26
N GLY A 9 -1.81 -19.87 -8.01
CA GLY A 9 -0.83 -20.96 -8.08
C GLY A 9 0.19 -20.98 -6.93
N SER A 10 0.02 -20.14 -5.91
CA SER A 10 0.82 -20.19 -4.68
C SER A 10 -0.02 -20.68 -3.49
N SER A 11 0.65 -21.14 -2.44
CA SER A 11 0.03 -21.42 -1.15
C SER A 11 -0.10 -20.18 -0.26
N HIS A 12 0.30 -18.99 -0.74
CA HIS A 12 0.20 -17.76 0.02
C HIS A 12 -1.27 -17.36 0.19
N GLN A 13 -1.63 -16.97 1.42
CA GLN A 13 -2.94 -16.42 1.70
C GLN A 13 -3.08 -15.05 1.02
N ASP A 14 -4.26 -14.80 0.47
CA ASP A 14 -4.61 -13.48 -0.07
C ASP A 14 -4.42 -12.40 1.01
N ILE A 15 -3.97 -11.23 0.57
CA ILE A 15 -3.81 -10.05 1.44
C ILE A 15 -4.95 -9.09 1.16
N SER A 16 -5.63 -8.64 2.21
CA SER A 16 -6.68 -7.63 2.11
C SER A 16 -6.29 -6.37 2.85
N CYS A 17 -6.46 -5.23 2.19
CA CYS A 17 -6.14 -3.91 2.69
C CYS A 17 -7.38 -3.01 2.63
N GLN A 18 -7.84 -2.51 3.78
CA GLN A 18 -8.97 -1.59 3.87
C GLN A 18 -8.53 -0.20 4.35
N TYR A 19 -8.55 0.76 3.44
CA TYR A 19 -8.05 2.12 3.65
C TYR A 19 -9.19 3.08 4.00
N ARG A 20 -8.93 3.95 4.98
CA ARG A 20 -9.71 5.15 5.28
C ARG A 20 -8.74 6.33 5.33
N GLY A 21 -8.86 7.25 4.37
CA GLY A 21 -7.97 8.40 4.24
C GLY A 21 -8.70 9.72 4.11
N ARG A 22 -7.93 10.81 4.23
CA ARG A 22 -8.37 12.18 4.02
C ARG A 22 -7.34 12.90 3.15
N LEU A 23 -7.83 13.59 2.12
CA LEU A 23 -7.02 14.53 1.34
C LEU A 23 -6.81 15.81 2.16
N ASN A 24 -5.60 16.36 2.14
CA ASN A 24 -5.35 17.69 2.66
C ASN A 24 -5.92 18.70 1.65
N GLY A 25 -6.72 19.67 2.12
CA GLY A 25 -7.60 20.49 1.29
C GLY A 25 -6.85 21.32 0.23
N GLY A 26 -6.73 20.77 -0.98
CA GLY A 26 -6.06 21.39 -2.13
C GLY A 26 -4.66 20.83 -2.43
N GLU A 27 -4.14 19.92 -1.60
CA GLU A 27 -2.80 19.39 -1.73
C GLU A 27 -2.83 17.97 -2.31
N SER A 28 -1.77 17.63 -3.06
CA SER A 28 -1.51 16.25 -3.49
C SER A 28 -1.23 15.29 -2.32
N GLN A 29 -0.99 15.82 -1.12
CA GLN A 29 -0.69 15.04 0.06
C GLN A 29 -1.95 14.51 0.75
N TYR A 30 -1.86 13.30 1.27
CA TYR A 30 -2.93 12.68 2.04
C TYR A 30 -2.38 11.84 3.18
N THR A 31 -3.22 11.63 4.19
CA THR A 31 -2.97 10.69 5.30
C THR A 31 -4.07 9.64 5.33
N TYR A 32 -3.73 8.44 5.81
CA TYR A 32 -4.69 7.36 5.91
C TYR A 32 -4.39 6.42 7.09
N VAL A 33 -5.43 5.70 7.47
CA VAL A 33 -5.36 4.54 8.35
C VAL A 33 -5.79 3.33 7.53
N LEU A 34 -5.08 2.22 7.67
CA LEU A 34 -5.31 0.99 6.93
C LEU A 34 -5.43 -0.20 7.89
N GLN A 35 -6.46 -1.02 7.69
CA GLN A 35 -6.53 -2.37 8.26
C GLN A 35 -5.96 -3.36 7.24
N HIS A 36 -4.80 -3.94 7.55
CA HIS A 36 -4.10 -4.94 6.76
C HIS A 36 -4.32 -6.34 7.36
N SER A 37 -4.62 -7.35 6.54
CA SER A 37 -4.93 -8.70 7.06
C SER A 37 -3.77 -9.36 7.81
N GLN A 38 -2.53 -9.13 7.37
CA GLN A 38 -1.33 -9.68 8.01
C GLN A 38 -0.67 -8.75 9.04
N LEU A 39 -0.47 -7.47 8.72
CA LEU A 39 0.21 -6.49 9.60
C LEU A 39 -0.71 -5.89 10.68
N GLY A 40 -2.03 -6.09 10.60
CA GLY A 40 -2.98 -5.44 11.49
C GLY A 40 -3.20 -3.97 11.13
N ARG A 41 -3.19 -3.09 12.13
CA ARG A 41 -3.48 -1.67 11.93
C ARG A 41 -2.22 -0.92 11.54
N VAL A 42 -2.30 -0.14 10.47
CA VAL A 42 -1.19 0.71 10.03
C VAL A 42 -1.68 2.14 9.80
N GLU A 43 -0.79 3.09 9.99
CA GLU A 43 -0.96 4.48 9.58
C GLU A 43 -0.03 4.78 8.42
N GLY A 44 -0.40 5.74 7.59
CA GLY A 44 0.43 6.13 6.48
C GLY A 44 0.08 7.48 5.90
N GLU A 45 0.94 7.88 5.00
CA GLU A 45 0.84 9.12 4.24
C GLU A 45 1.27 8.88 2.81
N GLY A 46 0.84 9.74 1.91
CA GLY A 46 1.20 9.64 0.52
C GLY A 46 0.97 10.91 -0.25
N TRP A 47 1.35 10.83 -1.52
CA TRP A 47 1.28 11.88 -2.51
C TRP A 47 0.59 11.35 -3.78
N LEU A 48 -0.34 12.13 -4.30
CA LEU A 48 -0.98 11.94 -5.59
C LEU A 48 -0.26 12.78 -6.64
N SER A 49 0.32 12.12 -7.63
CA SER A 49 0.81 12.75 -8.85
C SER A 49 -0.08 12.38 -10.04
N ASN A 50 0.18 13.01 -11.20
CA ASN A 50 -0.58 12.73 -12.42
C ASN A 50 -0.47 11.28 -12.90
N HIS A 51 0.64 10.61 -12.58
CA HIS A 51 0.96 9.27 -13.10
C HIS A 51 1.07 8.20 -12.01
N ALA A 52 1.25 8.59 -10.75
CA ALA A 52 1.48 7.64 -9.68
C ALA A 52 0.89 8.09 -8.35
N ILE A 53 0.49 7.10 -7.55
CA ILE A 53 0.24 7.25 -6.13
C ILE A 53 1.47 6.72 -5.41
N VAL A 54 2.13 7.54 -4.60
CA VAL A 54 3.30 7.14 -3.82
C VAL A 54 2.95 7.26 -2.35
N GLN A 55 3.15 6.19 -1.58
CA GLN A 55 2.83 6.20 -0.17
C GLN A 55 3.83 5.42 0.66
N ARG A 56 3.85 5.74 1.95
CA ARG A 56 4.51 4.95 2.98
C ARG A 56 3.57 4.67 4.13
N TYR A 57 3.88 3.64 4.91
CA TYR A 57 3.13 3.26 6.10
C TYR A 57 4.05 2.77 7.21
N TRP A 58 3.53 2.78 8.44
CA TRP A 58 4.13 2.16 9.62
C TRP A 58 3.07 1.38 10.39
N VAL A 59 3.47 0.22 10.91
CA VAL A 59 2.58 -0.67 11.66
C VAL A 59 2.42 -0.15 13.09
N LEU A 60 1.18 -0.02 13.55
CA LEU A 60 0.87 0.47 14.90
C LEU A 60 0.91 -0.67 15.91
N GLY A 61 1.50 -0.40 17.08
CA GLY A 61 1.64 -1.39 18.15
C GLY A 61 2.65 -2.50 17.86
N ASP A 62 3.37 -2.42 16.74
CA ASP A 62 4.42 -3.37 16.40
C ASP A 62 5.73 -3.04 17.13
N ARG A 63 6.33 -4.06 17.73
CA ARG A 63 7.62 -3.97 18.42
C ARG A 63 8.79 -3.96 17.44
N GLN A 64 8.62 -4.52 16.25
CA GLN A 64 9.67 -4.62 15.25
C GLN A 64 9.84 -3.35 14.40
N ARG A 65 8.96 -2.35 14.60
CA ARG A 65 8.97 -1.10 13.83
C ARG A 65 8.86 -1.36 12.33
N GLN A 66 7.97 -2.27 11.96
CA GLN A 66 7.67 -2.57 10.58
C GLN A 66 7.08 -1.34 9.90
N SER A 67 7.60 -1.06 8.71
CA SER A 67 7.15 0.02 7.85
C SER A 67 7.26 -0.42 6.40
N GLY A 68 6.74 0.38 5.49
CA GLY A 68 6.85 0.07 4.07
C GLY A 68 6.52 1.24 3.19
N PHE A 69 6.74 1.05 1.90
CA PHE A 69 6.34 1.98 0.87
C PHE A 69 5.68 1.24 -0.28
N GLU A 70 4.81 1.94 -0.99
CA GLU A 70 4.11 1.46 -2.16
C GLU A 70 4.04 2.56 -3.20
N THR A 71 4.35 2.21 -4.44
CA THR A 71 4.16 3.08 -5.60
C THR A 71 3.22 2.38 -6.57
N PHE A 72 2.07 3.02 -6.83
CA PHE A 72 1.08 2.59 -7.82
C PHE A 72 1.22 3.46 -9.06
N TYR A 73 1.97 3.00 -10.05
CA TYR A 73 2.13 3.69 -11.32
C TYR A 73 0.96 3.37 -12.25
N ARG A 74 0.25 4.39 -12.75
CA ARG A 74 -0.86 4.24 -13.68
C ARG A 74 -0.33 3.83 -15.04
N PHE A 75 -0.64 2.60 -15.45
CA PHE A 75 -0.37 2.14 -16.81
C PHE A 75 -1.46 2.62 -17.77
N ASN A 76 -2.72 2.54 -17.35
CA ASN A 76 -3.88 3.11 -18.05
C ASN A 76 -5.03 3.37 -17.05
N ASP A 77 -6.21 3.72 -17.55
CA ASP A 77 -7.38 4.08 -16.73
C ASP A 77 -7.85 2.99 -15.75
N ARG A 78 -7.48 1.73 -16.02
CA ARG A 78 -7.93 0.57 -15.24
C ARG A 78 -6.78 -0.23 -14.63
N ARG A 79 -5.55 -0.04 -15.09
CA ARG A 79 -4.40 -0.85 -14.66
C ARG A 79 -3.30 0.00 -14.04
N TYR A 80 -2.74 -0.52 -12.96
CA TYR A 80 -1.62 0.06 -12.24
C TYR A 80 -0.53 -1.00 -12.07
N TYR A 81 0.72 -0.57 -12.13
CA TYR A 81 1.85 -1.37 -11.68
C TYR A 81 2.20 -0.97 -10.25
N LEU A 82 2.28 -1.96 -9.37
CA LEU A 82 2.72 -1.80 -8.00
C LEU A 82 4.20 -2.17 -7.92
N ALA A 83 4.96 -1.30 -7.26
CA ALA A 83 6.22 -1.65 -6.63
C ALA A 83 6.10 -1.37 -5.13
N SER A 84 6.43 -2.34 -4.29
CA SER A 84 6.30 -2.27 -2.84
C SER A 84 7.55 -2.81 -2.14
N GLY A 85 7.89 -2.20 -1.00
CA GLY A 85 8.96 -2.65 -0.13
C GLY A 85 8.52 -2.60 1.33
N MET A 86 8.86 -3.64 2.08
CA MET A 86 8.67 -3.71 3.52
C MET A 86 10.03 -3.58 4.22
N LEU A 87 10.06 -2.80 5.29
CA LEU A 87 11.22 -2.59 6.13
C LEU A 87 10.95 -3.07 7.55
N THR A 88 11.99 -3.60 8.19
CA THR A 88 12.06 -3.79 9.63
C THR A 88 13.21 -2.95 10.16
N GLY A 89 12.91 -1.91 10.92
CA GLY A 89 13.91 -0.88 11.24
C GLY A 89 14.41 -0.20 9.96
N HIS A 90 15.72 -0.31 9.67
CA HIS A 90 16.34 0.31 8.49
C HIS A 90 16.57 -0.68 7.33
N SER A 91 16.26 -1.95 7.53
CA SER A 91 16.55 -3.01 6.56
C SER A 91 15.33 -3.27 5.68
N LEU A 92 15.52 -3.27 4.36
CA LEU A 92 14.53 -3.77 3.41
C LEU A 92 14.45 -5.29 3.54
N THR A 93 13.32 -5.81 4.03
CA THR A 93 13.14 -7.23 4.35
C THR A 93 12.31 -7.98 3.32
N SER A 94 11.50 -7.28 2.53
CA SER A 94 10.72 -7.88 1.46
C SER A 94 10.39 -6.85 0.38
N THR A 95 10.20 -7.32 -0.85
CA THR A 95 9.72 -6.53 -1.98
C THR A 95 8.62 -7.29 -2.70
N MET A 96 7.67 -6.56 -3.26
CA MET A 96 6.59 -7.13 -4.06
C MET A 96 6.33 -6.24 -5.27
N GLU A 97 6.19 -6.88 -6.43
CA GLU A 97 5.69 -6.25 -7.65
C GLU A 97 4.37 -6.90 -8.03
N ALA A 98 3.42 -6.12 -8.55
CA ALA A 98 2.13 -6.65 -8.98
C ALA A 98 1.52 -5.80 -10.10
N THR A 99 0.64 -6.41 -10.87
CA THR A 99 -0.30 -5.67 -11.73
C THR A 99 -1.65 -5.62 -11.03
N LEU A 100 -2.15 -4.40 -10.82
CA LEU A 100 -3.43 -4.14 -10.17
C LEU A 100 -4.45 -3.71 -11.21
N GLU A 101 -5.66 -4.23 -11.08
CA GLU A 101 -6.80 -3.82 -11.88
C GLU A 101 -7.85 -3.16 -10.99
N ARG A 102 -8.26 -1.95 -11.38
CA ARG A 102 -9.31 -1.21 -10.69
C ARG A 102 -10.65 -1.92 -10.92
N GLN A 103 -11.21 -2.40 -9.82
CA GLN A 103 -12.57 -2.92 -9.75
C GLN A 103 -13.54 -1.76 -9.48
N GLY A 104 -14.71 -1.79 -10.12
CA GLY A 104 -15.69 -0.71 -10.14
C GLY A 104 -16.20 -0.31 -8.76
#